data_AF-A0A7C8DLA8-F1
#
_entry.id   AF-A0A7C8DLA8-F1
#
_cell.length_a   1.000
_cell.length_b   1.000
_cell.length_c   1.000
_cell.angle_alpha   90.00
_cell.angle_beta   90.00
_cell.angle_gamma   90.00
#
_symmetry.space_group_name_H-M   'P 1'
#
loop_
_entity.id
_entity.type
_entity.pdbx_description
1 polymer ?
#
loop_
_entity_poly.entity_id
_entity_poly.type
_entity_poly.pdbx_seq_one_letter_code
_entity_poly.pdbx_strand_id
1 'polypeptide(L)'
;MKYSKPYLILTLLVWLPWGLQCIFNTDNIVDVIGVTGIHPTGVTDIRVMYGGVQFAVGLMAAAALYDGRHFEKTLWCLAFLGSCMALSRFYGLVVDGSGTAYTWGVLGYETFAGTSAIGWLIGLPRLQAQQEANKGDCQA
;
A
#
# COMPACT_ATOMS: atom_id res chain seq x y z
N MET A 1 14.75 -0.08 14.17
CA MET A 1 14.55 -0.75 12.86
C MET A 1 15.15 0.12 11.74
N LYS A 2 16.41 -0.11 11.35
CA LYS A 2 17.08 0.71 10.32
C LYS A 2 16.53 0.46 8.91
N TYR A 3 16.02 -0.76 8.67
CA TYR A 3 15.55 -1.24 7.37
C TYR A 3 14.06 -0.96 7.07
N SER A 4 13.27 -0.55 8.07
CA SER A 4 11.84 -0.22 7.85
C SER A 4 11.63 1.15 7.21
N LYS A 5 12.58 2.09 7.39
CA LYS A 5 12.44 3.46 6.87
C LYS A 5 12.39 3.52 5.35
N PRO A 6 13.30 2.88 4.57
CA PRO A 6 13.21 2.92 3.12
C PRO A 6 11.91 2.33 2.60
N TYR A 7 11.44 1.23 3.21
CA TYR A 7 10.17 0.60 2.87
C TYR A 7 8.99 1.55 3.05
N LEU A 8 8.88 2.18 4.23
CA LEU A 8 7.81 3.13 4.52
C LEU A 8 7.90 4.41 3.67
N ILE A 9 9.11 4.89 3.37
CA ILE A 9 9.30 6.06 2.47
C ILE A 9 8.80 5.71 1.07
N LEU A 10 9.11 4.52 0.55
CA LEU A 10 8.60 4.07 -0.74
C LEU A 10 7.07 4.00 -0.72
N THR A 11 6.46 3.38 0.29
CA THR A 11 5.00 3.33 0.44
C THR A 11 4.40 4.74 0.48
N LEU A 12 4.98 5.63 1.28
CA LEU A 12 4.53 7.02 1.40
C LEU A 12 4.58 7.74 0.04
N LEU A 13 5.71 7.67 -0.66
CA LEU A 13 5.92 8.39 -1.92
C LEU A 13 5.04 7.88 -3.06
N VAL A 14 4.61 6.62 -3.03
CA VAL A 14 3.72 6.07 -4.05
C VAL A 14 2.26 6.38 -3.73
N TRP A 15 1.80 6.07 -2.52
CA TRP A 15 0.38 6.13 -2.18
C TRP A 15 -0.11 7.55 -1.88
N LEU A 16 0.70 8.38 -1.21
CA LEU A 16 0.25 9.69 -0.73
C LEU A 16 0.03 10.70 -1.87
N PRO A 17 0.99 10.90 -2.81
CA PRO A 17 0.78 11.83 -3.91
C PRO A 17 -0.30 11.36 -4.87
N TRP A 18 -0.34 10.05 -5.16
CA TRP A 18 -1.33 9.49 -6.07
C TRP A 18 -2.75 9.60 -5.50
N GLY A 19 -2.93 9.28 -4.21
CA GLY A 19 -4.22 9.49 -3.53
C GLY A 19 -4.64 10.95 -3.50
N LEU A 20 -3.71 11.88 -3.20
CA LEU A 20 -4.02 13.31 -3.19
C LEU A 20 -4.44 13.82 -4.58
N GLN A 21 -3.75 13.38 -5.64
CA GLN A 21 -4.12 13.70 -7.02
C GLN A 21 -5.54 13.22 -7.34
N CYS A 22 -5.87 11.97 -7.00
CA CYS A 22 -7.18 11.37 -7.25
C CYS A 22 -8.32 12.04 -6.46
N ILE A 23 -8.03 12.65 -5.30
CA ILE A 23 -9.03 13.41 -4.53
C ILE A 23 -9.45 14.68 -5.26
N PHE A 24 -8.52 15.40 -5.91
CA PHE A 24 -8.79 16.71 -6.50
C PHE A 24 -9.06 16.64 -8.01
N ASN A 25 -8.36 15.78 -8.74
CA ASN A 25 -8.44 15.64 -10.19
C ASN A 25 -8.73 14.17 -10.57
N THR A 26 -10.01 13.88 -10.78
CA THR A 26 -10.47 12.56 -11.24
C THR A 26 -10.29 12.33 -12.73
N ASP A 27 -10.04 13.37 -13.53
CA ASP A 27 -9.90 13.24 -14.99
C ASP A 27 -8.62 12.47 -15.34
N ASN A 28 -7.56 12.62 -14.54
CA ASN A 28 -6.36 11.79 -14.66
C ASN A 28 -6.65 10.28 -14.54
N ILE A 29 -7.66 9.89 -13.73
CA ILE A 29 -8.05 8.48 -13.58
C ILE A 29 -8.68 7.98 -14.88
N VAL A 30 -9.43 8.83 -15.58
CA VAL A 30 -10.01 8.52 -16.89
C VAL A 30 -8.89 8.31 -17.91
N ASP A 31 -7.91 9.22 -17.96
CA ASP A 31 -6.82 9.16 -18.94
C ASP A 31 -5.91 7.94 -18.75
N VAL A 32 -5.72 7.49 -17.51
CA VAL A 32 -4.80 6.37 -17.17
C VAL A 32 -5.52 5.02 -17.10
N ILE A 33 -6.73 4.98 -16.56
CA ILE A 33 -7.47 3.74 -16.20
C ILE A 33 -8.74 3.58 -17.03
N GLY A 34 -9.25 4.64 -17.66
CA GLY A 34 -10.52 4.63 -18.39
C GLY A 34 -11.76 4.61 -17.49
N VAL A 35 -11.59 4.80 -16.17
CA VAL A 35 -12.71 4.77 -15.20
C VAL A 35 -13.27 6.18 -15.06
N THR A 36 -14.56 6.34 -15.38
CA THR A 36 -15.29 7.61 -15.24
C THR A 36 -16.60 7.43 -14.47
N GLY A 37 -16.99 8.46 -13.72
CA GLY A 37 -18.27 8.50 -13.02
C GLY A 37 -19.36 9.03 -13.95
N ILE A 38 -20.37 8.21 -14.25
CA ILE A 38 -21.52 8.61 -15.09
C ILE A 38 -22.39 9.68 -14.39
N HIS A 39 -22.42 9.64 -13.05
CA HIS A 39 -23.14 10.58 -12.20
C HIS A 39 -22.21 11.22 -11.17
N PRO A 40 -22.57 12.40 -10.60
CA PRO A 40 -21.79 13.04 -9.54
C PRO A 40 -21.49 12.13 -8.34
N THR A 41 -22.41 11.21 -8.03
CA THR A 41 -22.21 10.17 -7.00
C THR A 41 -21.07 9.21 -7.37
N GLY A 42 -21.01 8.74 -8.62
CA GLY A 42 -19.91 7.90 -9.11
C GLY A 42 -18.56 8.63 -9.10
N VAL A 43 -18.53 9.92 -9.44
CA VAL A 43 -17.31 10.74 -9.34
C VAL A 43 -16.86 10.87 -7.88
N THR A 44 -17.81 11.01 -6.95
CA THR A 44 -17.52 11.05 -5.51
C THR A 44 -16.95 9.72 -5.02
N ASP A 45 -17.53 8.59 -5.43
CA ASP A 45 -17.01 7.26 -5.11
C ASP A 45 -15.59 7.04 -5.63
N ILE A 46 -15.30 7.49 -6.86
CA ILE A 46 -13.94 7.45 -7.41
C ILE A 46 -12.96 8.23 -6.51
N ARG A 47 -13.33 9.43 -6.04
CA ARG A 47 -12.48 10.22 -5.13
C ARG A 47 -12.24 9.52 -3.81
N VAL A 48 -13.23 8.80 -3.27
CA VAL A 48 -13.06 8.06 -2.02
C VAL A 48 -12.17 6.83 -2.23
N MET A 49 -12.43 6.04 -3.27
CA MET A 49 -11.76 4.75 -3.48
C MET A 49 -10.34 4.90 -4.05
N TYR A 50 -10.16 5.74 -5.06
CA TYR A 50 -8.83 6.00 -5.64
C TYR A 50 -8.09 7.10 -4.91
N GLY A 51 -8.79 8.07 -4.33
CA GLY A 51 -8.17 9.16 -3.60
C GLY A 51 -8.02 8.86 -2.12
N GLY A 52 -9.14 8.85 -1.40
CA GLY A 52 -9.19 8.76 0.06
C GLY A 52 -8.51 7.53 0.64
N VAL A 53 -8.81 6.33 0.12
CA VAL A 53 -8.18 5.08 0.58
C VAL A 53 -6.67 5.12 0.37
N GLN A 54 -6.23 5.55 -0.81
CA GLN A 54 -4.81 5.56 -1.13
C GLN A 54 -4.04 6.60 -0.32
N PHE A 55 -4.63 7.79 -0.17
CA PHE A 55 -4.10 8.84 0.68
C PHE A 55 -3.99 8.37 2.14
N ALA A 56 -4.99 7.65 2.65
CA ALA A 56 -4.96 7.08 4.00
C ALA A 56 -3.81 6.06 4.18
N VAL A 57 -3.56 5.17 3.21
CA VAL A 57 -2.42 4.23 3.26
C VAL A 57 -1.09 5.00 3.30
N GLY A 58 -0.95 6.05 2.49
CA GLY A 58 0.21 6.95 2.51
C GLY A 58 0.39 7.63 3.87
N LEU A 59 -0.70 8.11 4.48
CA LEU A 59 -0.68 8.71 5.83
C LEU A 59 -0.32 7.69 6.92
N MET A 60 -0.77 6.44 6.82
CA MET A 60 -0.35 5.38 7.74
C MET A 60 1.16 5.15 7.66
N ALA A 61 1.74 5.15 6.45
CA ALA A 61 3.18 5.08 6.28
C ALA A 61 3.90 6.31 6.89
N ALA A 62 3.34 7.52 6.73
CA ALA A 62 3.86 8.73 7.39
C ALA A 62 3.86 8.61 8.91
N ALA A 63 2.75 8.13 9.48
CA ALA A 63 2.60 7.92 10.92
C ALA A 63 3.59 6.87 11.45
N ALA A 64 3.84 5.79 10.69
CA ALA A 64 4.83 4.78 11.02
C ALA A 64 6.29 5.26 10.90
N LEU A 65 6.56 6.22 9.99
CA LEU A 65 7.86 6.89 9.90
C LEU A 65 8.13 7.81 11.09
N TYR A 66 7.11 8.54 11.53
CA TYR A 66 7.18 9.42 12.68
C TYR A 66 7.26 8.64 13.99
N ASP A 67 6.43 7.61 14.15
CA ASP A 67 6.38 6.74 15.32
C ASP A 67 6.30 5.27 14.91
N GLY A 68 7.42 4.56 15.13
CA GLY A 68 7.59 3.16 14.78
C GLY A 68 6.58 2.19 15.41
N ARG A 69 5.84 2.60 16.45
CA ARG A 69 4.74 1.79 17.03
C ARG A 69 3.61 1.53 16.03
N HIS A 70 3.49 2.32 14.97
CA HIS A 70 2.48 2.14 13.92
C HIS A 70 2.97 1.24 12.77
N PHE A 71 4.23 0.81 12.79
CA PHE A 71 4.81 0.02 11.71
C PHE A 71 4.04 -1.28 11.47
N GLU A 72 3.83 -2.08 12.52
CA GLU A 72 3.11 -3.35 12.41
C GLU A 72 1.68 -3.17 11.92
N LYS A 73 0.97 -2.15 12.42
CA LYS A 73 -0.40 -1.81 11.98
C LYS A 73 -0.44 -1.45 10.49
N THR A 74 0.57 -0.72 10.02
CA THR A 74 0.72 -0.36 8.60
C THR A 74 0.99 -1.59 7.75
N LEU A 75 1.82 -2.52 8.24
CA LEU A 75 2.06 -3.79 7.54
C LEU A 75 0.80 -4.65 7.45
N TRP A 76 0.01 -4.75 8.51
CA TRP A 76 -1.28 -5.45 8.45
C TRP A 76 -2.20 -4.84 7.40
N CYS A 77 -2.31 -3.51 7.37
CA CYS A 77 -3.09 -2.80 6.36
C CYS A 77 -2.60 -3.13 4.94
N LEU A 78 -1.29 -3.06 4.68
CA LEU A 78 -0.70 -3.38 3.38
C LEU A 78 -0.85 -4.86 2.99
N ALA A 79 -0.73 -5.77 3.97
CA ALA A 79 -0.90 -7.20 3.75
C ALA A 79 -2.33 -7.51 3.28
N PHE A 80 -3.35 -6.97 3.95
CA PHE A 80 -4.74 -7.19 3.56
C PHE A 80 -5.11 -6.45 2.28
N LEU A 81 -4.90 -5.12 2.23
CA LEU A 81 -5.28 -4.33 1.06
C LEU A 81 -4.48 -4.75 -0.19
N GLY A 82 -3.16 -4.84 -0.09
CA GLY A 82 -2.31 -5.21 -1.22
C GLY A 82 -2.62 -6.60 -1.77
N SER A 83 -2.81 -7.61 -0.90
CA SER A 83 -3.11 -8.97 -1.35
C SER A 83 -4.51 -9.08 -1.94
N CYS A 84 -5.53 -8.50 -1.30
CA CYS A 84 -6.89 -8.53 -1.83
C CYS A 84 -7.00 -7.77 -3.15
N MET A 85 -6.39 -6.59 -3.26
CA MET A 85 -6.34 -5.83 -4.51
C MET A 85 -5.63 -6.61 -5.62
N ALA A 86 -4.47 -7.21 -5.32
CA ALA A 86 -3.74 -8.03 -6.29
C ALA A 86 -4.57 -9.22 -6.79
N LEU A 87 -5.26 -9.93 -5.88
CA LEU A 87 -6.12 -11.05 -6.25
C LEU A 87 -7.30 -10.61 -7.12
N SER A 88 -8.00 -9.54 -6.72
CA SER A 88 -9.12 -9.00 -7.50
C SER A 88 -8.65 -8.48 -8.86
N ARG A 89 -7.48 -7.84 -8.94
CA ARG A 89 -6.92 -7.34 -10.20
C ARG A 89 -6.45 -8.48 -11.10
N PHE A 90 -5.83 -9.51 -10.55
CA PHE A 90 -5.48 -10.71 -11.31
C PHE A 90 -6.72 -11.39 -11.88
N TYR A 91 -7.78 -11.53 -11.08
CA TYR A 91 -9.06 -12.06 -11.55
C TYR A 91 -9.63 -11.21 -12.71
N GLY A 92 -9.71 -9.89 -12.56
CA GLY A 92 -10.18 -8.99 -13.62
C GLY A 92 -9.30 -9.02 -14.88
N LEU A 93 -7.98 -9.22 -14.74
CA LEU A 93 -7.08 -9.39 -15.88
C LEU A 93 -7.43 -10.64 -16.68
N VAL A 94 -7.69 -11.76 -15.99
CA VAL A 94 -8.03 -13.04 -16.60
C VAL A 94 -9.43 -13.02 -17.22
N VAL A 95 -10.41 -12.46 -16.52
CA VAL A 95 -11.82 -12.48 -16.95
C VAL A 95 -12.12 -11.42 -18.01
N ASP A 96 -11.61 -10.20 -17.83
CA ASP A 96 -11.95 -9.06 -18.70
C ASP A 96 -10.93 -8.90 -19.83
N GLY A 97 -9.85 -9.68 -19.85
CA GLY A 97 -8.77 -9.55 -20.84
C GLY A 97 -8.04 -8.21 -20.78
N SER A 98 -8.07 -7.53 -19.62
CA SER A 98 -7.60 -6.15 -19.41
C SER A 98 -6.08 -6.00 -19.26
N GLY A 99 -5.32 -6.89 -19.91
CA GLY A 99 -3.86 -7.01 -19.80
C GLY A 99 -3.09 -5.90 -20.52
N THR A 100 -3.13 -4.69 -19.97
CA THR A 100 -2.32 -3.56 -20.45
C THR A 100 -1.01 -3.44 -19.65
N ALA A 101 -0.01 -2.73 -20.17
CA ALA A 101 1.23 -2.44 -19.44
C ALA A 101 0.95 -1.77 -18.08
N TYR A 102 -0.06 -0.90 -18.03
CA TYR A 102 -0.54 -0.29 -16.80
C TYR A 102 -1.10 -1.33 -15.82
N THR A 103 -2.03 -2.18 -16.26
CA THR A 103 -2.67 -3.19 -15.39
C THR A 103 -1.64 -4.16 -14.80
N TRP A 104 -0.68 -4.61 -15.61
CA TRP A 104 0.43 -5.45 -15.14
C TRP A 104 1.35 -4.73 -14.15
N GLY A 105 1.67 -3.46 -14.39
CA GLY A 105 2.47 -2.66 -13.48
C GLY A 105 1.81 -2.50 -12.11
N VAL A 106 0.51 -2.18 -12.09
CA VAL A 106 -0.22 -2.04 -10.82
C VAL A 106 -0.39 -3.38 -10.12
N LEU A 107 -0.68 -4.46 -10.84
CA LEU A 107 -0.73 -5.81 -10.26
C LEU A 107 0.60 -6.20 -9.60
N GLY A 108 1.73 -5.91 -10.29
CA GLY A 108 3.06 -6.15 -9.74
C GLY A 108 3.31 -5.35 -8.46
N TYR A 109 2.90 -4.08 -8.44
CA TYR A 109 3.00 -3.24 -7.25
C TYR A 109 2.14 -3.75 -6.09
N GLU A 110 0.87 -4.09 -6.33
CA GLU A 110 -0.05 -4.61 -5.31
C GLU A 110 0.45 -5.94 -4.73
N THR A 111 0.94 -6.84 -5.60
CA THR A 111 1.55 -8.11 -5.20
C THR A 111 2.80 -7.87 -4.36
N PHE A 112 3.67 -6.94 -4.76
CA PHE A 112 4.84 -6.55 -3.98
C PHE A 112 4.43 -5.99 -2.62
N ALA A 113 3.49 -5.06 -2.57
CA ALA A 113 3.02 -4.44 -1.33
C ALA A 113 2.46 -5.49 -0.36
N GLY A 114 1.58 -6.38 -0.84
CA GLY A 114 0.98 -7.44 -0.02
C GLY A 114 2.00 -8.46 0.48
N THR A 115 2.78 -9.06 -0.43
CA THR A 115 3.73 -10.12 -0.07
C THR A 115 4.89 -9.62 0.78
N SER A 116 5.43 -8.43 0.49
CA SER A 116 6.49 -7.83 1.31
C SER A 116 5.99 -7.51 2.71
N ALA A 117 4.76 -7.03 2.87
CA ALA A 117 4.16 -6.76 4.17
C ALA A 117 3.98 -8.04 5.00
N ILE A 118 3.50 -9.12 4.37
CA ILE A 118 3.41 -10.45 5.00
C ILE A 118 4.81 -10.94 5.41
N GLY A 119 5.80 -10.80 4.53
CA GLY A 119 7.19 -11.17 4.83
C GLY A 119 7.75 -10.42 6.04
N TRP A 120 7.47 -9.13 6.15
CA TRP A 120 7.83 -8.33 7.33
C TRP A 120 7.10 -8.81 8.59
N LEU A 121 5.79 -9.07 8.53
CA LEU A 121 5.02 -9.56 9.68
C LEU A 121 5.54 -10.90 10.20
N ILE A 122 5.95 -11.81 9.31
CA ILE A 122 6.56 -13.09 9.69
C ILE A 122 7.97 -12.89 10.27
N GLY A 123 8.73 -11.93 9.74
CA GLY A 123 10.09 -11.64 10.18
C GLY A 123 10.19 -10.82 11.48
N LEU A 124 9.18 -10.01 11.79
CA LEU A 124 9.17 -9.07 12.92
C LEU A 124 9.41 -9.74 14.30
N PRO A 125 8.70 -10.83 14.66
CA PRO A 125 8.92 -11.51 15.93
C PRO A 125 10.37 -11.99 16.11
N ARG A 126 11.00 -12.45 15.01
CA ARG A 126 12.40 -12.92 15.03
C ARG A 126 13.37 -11.77 15.29
N LEU A 127 13.12 -10.61 14.68
CA LEU A 127 13.95 -9.42 14.86
C LEU A 127 13.83 -8.84 16.28
N GLN A 128 12.64 -8.90 16.88
CA GLN A 128 12.42 -8.49 18.27
C GLN A 128 13.17 -9.41 19.24
N ALA A 129 13.03 -10.73 19.08
CA ALA A 129 13.75 -11.71 19.90
C ALA A 129 15.28 -11.56 19.81
N GLN A 130 15.83 -11.28 18.63
CA GLN A 130 17.26 -11.02 18.46
C GLN A 130 17.72 -9.74 19.18
N GLN A 131 16.90 -8.69 19.20
CA GLN A 131 17.24 -7.45 19.91
C GLN A 131 17.20 -7.60 21.43
N GLU A 132 16.31 -8.44 21.94
CA GLU A 132 16.24 -8.76 23.37
C GLU A 132 17.44 -9.60 23.80
N ALA A 133 17.80 -10.64 23.04
CA ALA A 133 18.99 -11.45 23.32
C ALA A 133 20.29 -10.59 23.31
N ASN A 134 20.46 -9.75 22.29
CA ASN A 134 21.67 -8.92 22.15
C ASN A 134 21.76 -7.80 23.22
N LYS A 135 20.64 -7.42 23.85
CA LYS A 135 20.64 -6.52 25.01
C LYS A 135 21.03 -7.25 26.29
N GLY A 136 20.62 -8.51 26.45
CA GLY A 136 20.99 -9.34 27.61
C GLY A 136 22.50 -9.58 27.70
N ASP A 137 23.15 -9.89 26.57
CA ASP A 137 24.60 -10.14 26.51
C ASP A 137 25.47 -8.90 26.78
N CYS A 138 24.94 -7.69 26.57
CA CYS A 138 25.66 -6.44 26.83
C CYS A 138 25.50 -5.94 28.27
N GLN A 139 24.62 -6.60 29.06
CA GLN A 139 24.36 -6.30 30.47
C GLN A 139 24.96 -7.34 31.43
N ALA A 140 25.55 -8.42 30.90
CA ALA A 140 26.30 -9.45 31.63
C ALA A 140 27.81 -9.19 31.52
#